data_AF-G5K309-F1
#
_entry.id   AF-G5K309-F1
#
_cell.length_a   1.000
_cell.length_b   1.000
_cell.length_c   1.000
_cell.angle_alpha   90.00
_cell.angle_beta   90.00
_cell.angle_gamma   90.00
#
_symmetry.space_group_name_H-M   'P 1'
#
loop_
_entity.id
_entity.type
_entity.pdbx_description
1 polymer ?
#
loop_
_entity_poly.entity_id
_entity_poly.type
_entity_poly.pdbx_seq_one_letter_code
_entity_poly.pdbx_strand_id
1 'polypeptide(L)'
;MKFTKLPAWQDLPSLDLYLDQVLLYVNQVTDLQLSQSPKSLTASMINNYVKHSYVTKPVKKKYQKQQIARLIAISILKASFTIQDISRVLAKL
;
A
#
# COMPACT_ATOMS: atom_id res chain seq x y z
N MET A 1 -1.55 12.67 -12.78
CA MET A 1 -1.92 11.38 -13.39
C MET A 1 -3.27 10.96 -12.83
N LYS A 2 -4.23 10.58 -13.67
CA LYS A 2 -5.46 9.90 -13.23
C LYS A 2 -5.30 8.43 -13.59
N PHE A 3 -5.31 7.54 -12.59
CA PHE A 3 -5.33 6.11 -12.84
C PHE A 3 -6.76 5.70 -13.23
N THR A 4 -6.94 4.78 -14.17
CA THR A 4 -8.26 4.25 -14.56
C THR A 4 -8.40 2.75 -14.28
N LYS A 5 -7.31 2.13 -13.81
CA LYS A 5 -7.18 0.71 -13.47
C LYS A 5 -6.06 0.54 -12.45
N LEU A 6 -6.05 -0.59 -11.74
CA LEU A 6 -4.91 -0.94 -10.90
C LEU A 6 -3.66 -1.11 -11.79
N PRO A 7 -2.50 -0.57 -11.37
CA PRO A 7 -1.26 -0.70 -12.11
C PRO A 7 -0.82 -2.16 -12.16
N ALA A 8 -0.32 -2.61 -13.31
CA ALA A 8 0.36 -3.90 -13.37
C ALA A 8 1.73 -3.80 -12.66
N TRP A 9 2.35 -4.94 -12.37
CA TRP A 9 3.65 -4.95 -11.67
C TRP A 9 4.69 -4.09 -12.38
N GLN A 10 4.78 -4.15 -13.70
CA GLN A 10 5.71 -3.34 -14.50
C GLN A 10 5.45 -1.83 -14.40
N ASP A 11 4.21 -1.41 -14.13
CA ASP A 11 3.80 -0.01 -14.07
C ASP A 11 4.02 0.62 -12.69
N LEU A 12 4.33 -0.20 -11.67
CA LEU A 12 4.67 0.31 -10.35
C LEU A 12 6.01 1.08 -10.40
N PRO A 13 6.17 2.13 -9.57
CA PRO A 13 7.37 2.96 -9.54
C PRO A 13 8.63 2.11 -9.44
N SER A 14 9.57 2.35 -10.36
CA SER A 14 10.89 1.71 -10.34
C SER A 14 11.86 2.41 -9.38
N LEU A 15 11.55 3.66 -9.01
CA LEU A 15 12.30 4.44 -8.04
C LEU A 15 11.75 4.18 -6.63
N ASP A 16 12.66 4.06 -5.66
CA ASP A 16 12.28 3.99 -4.25
C ASP A 16 11.68 5.32 -3.79
N LEU A 17 10.52 5.26 -3.12
CA LEU A 17 9.71 6.42 -2.76
C LEU A 17 9.83 6.80 -1.29
N TYR A 18 9.83 8.10 -0.97
CA TYR A 18 9.66 8.57 0.40
C TYR A 18 8.21 8.36 0.88
N LEU A 19 8.00 8.36 2.20
CA LEU A 19 6.69 8.11 2.81
C LEU A 19 5.55 8.93 2.19
N ASP A 20 5.74 10.24 2.02
CA ASP A 20 4.70 11.12 1.47
C ASP A 20 4.38 10.78 0.01
N GLN A 21 5.38 10.36 -0.77
CA GLN A 21 5.21 9.91 -2.15
C GLN A 21 4.46 8.57 -2.22
N VAL A 22 4.74 7.66 -1.27
CA VAL A 22 4.00 6.40 -1.14
C VAL A 22 2.55 6.67 -0.80
N LEU A 23 2.28 7.54 0.18
CA LEU A 23 0.92 7.92 0.57
C LEU A 23 0.15 8.52 -0.60
N LEU A 24 0.78 9.44 -1.33
CA LEU A 24 0.18 10.05 -2.51
C LEU A 24 -0.14 8.99 -3.57
N TYR A 25 0.84 8.15 -3.91
CA TYR A 25 0.70 7.15 -4.96
C TYR A 25 -0.36 6.09 -4.62
N VAL A 26 -0.26 5.47 -3.44
CA VAL A 26 -1.17 4.40 -3.02
C VAL A 26 -2.60 4.93 -2.93
N ASN A 27 -2.81 6.09 -2.30
CA ASN A 27 -4.14 6.67 -2.18
C ASN A 27 -4.73 6.96 -3.57
N GLN A 28 -3.97 7.56 -4.50
CA GLN A 28 -4.44 7.81 -5.87
C GLN A 28 -4.82 6.53 -6.63
N VAL A 29 -4.07 5.44 -6.43
CA VAL A 29 -4.37 4.15 -7.06
C VAL A 29 -5.64 3.53 -6.48
N THR A 30 -5.84 3.61 -5.16
CA THR A 30 -6.95 2.95 -4.48
C THR A 30 -8.25 3.76 -4.42
N ASP A 31 -8.18 5.08 -4.61
CA ASP A 31 -9.34 5.98 -4.63
C ASP A 31 -10.37 5.58 -5.70
N LEU A 32 -9.91 4.96 -6.79
CA LEU A 32 -10.74 4.52 -7.92
C LEU A 32 -11.70 3.37 -7.59
N GLN A 33 -11.35 2.50 -6.64
CA GLN A 33 -12.12 1.28 -6.39
C GLN A 33 -13.15 1.43 -5.29
N LEU A 34 -13.11 2.53 -4.52
CA LEU A 34 -13.82 2.64 -3.26
C LEU A 34 -14.70 3.90 -3.29
N SER A 35 -15.71 3.90 -4.16
CA SER A 35 -16.75 4.94 -4.23
C SER A 35 -17.54 5.12 -2.92
N GLN A 36 -17.32 4.25 -1.93
CA GLN A 36 -17.74 4.39 -0.54
C GLN A 36 -16.51 4.23 0.35
N SER A 37 -15.90 5.36 0.70
CA SER A 37 -14.56 5.48 1.28
C SER A 37 -14.30 4.62 2.54
N PRO A 38 -13.43 3.60 2.52
CA PRO A 38 -12.65 3.26 3.70
C PRO A 38 -11.50 4.28 3.78
N LYS A 39 -11.33 4.92 4.94
CA LYS A 39 -10.29 5.92 5.26
C LYS A 39 -8.99 5.75 4.44
N SER A 40 -8.52 6.83 3.82
CA SER A 40 -7.25 6.89 3.09
C SER A 40 -6.10 6.36 3.94
N LEU A 41 -5.10 5.75 3.29
CA LEU A 41 -3.88 5.32 3.95
C LEU A 41 -3.18 6.53 4.57
N THR A 42 -2.74 6.41 5.82
CA THR A 42 -2.05 7.47 6.58
C THR A 42 -0.65 7.05 6.98
N ALA A 43 0.21 8.01 7.29
CA ALA A 43 1.57 7.76 7.80
C ALA A 43 1.56 6.86 9.05
N SER A 44 0.62 7.09 9.97
CA SER A 44 0.48 6.27 11.19
C SER A 44 0.15 4.81 10.86
N MET A 45 -0.73 4.56 9.89
CA MET A 45 -1.04 3.20 9.44
C MET A 45 0.19 2.49 8.87
N ILE A 46 0.94 3.16 7.98
CA ILE A 46 2.18 2.59 7.43
C ILE A 46 3.19 2.28 8.54
N ASN A 47 3.38 3.21 9.48
CA ASN A 47 4.27 3.00 10.62
C ASN A 47 3.83 1.83 11.49
N ASN A 48 2.52 1.66 11.73
CA ASN A 48 1.97 0.52 12.44
C ASN A 48 2.22 -0.79 11.68
N TYR A 49 2.03 -0.80 10.36
CA TYR A 49 2.29 -1.97 9.53
C TYR A 49 3.78 -2.37 9.52
N VAL A 50 4.68 -1.40 9.51
CA VAL A 50 6.12 -1.64 9.64
C VAL A 50 6.48 -2.14 11.04
N LYS A 51 5.92 -1.53 12.09
CA LYS A 51 6.14 -1.94 13.49
C LYS A 51 5.73 -3.39 13.74
N HIS A 52 4.61 -3.81 13.16
CA HIS A 52 4.10 -5.18 13.28
C HIS A 52 4.61 -6.13 12.19
N SER A 53 5.58 -5.71 11.38
CA SER A 53 6.18 -6.51 10.29
C SER A 53 5.18 -6.98 9.22
N TYR A 54 4.02 -6.33 9.11
CA TYR A 54 3.08 -6.55 8.01
C TYR A 54 3.56 -5.94 6.70
N VAL A 55 4.46 -4.96 6.77
CA VAL A 55 5.22 -4.41 5.64
C VAL A 55 6.68 -4.36 6.07
N THR A 56 7.60 -4.72 5.19
CA THR A 56 9.04 -4.68 5.50
C THR A 56 9.48 -3.24 5.79
N LYS A 57 10.57 -3.08 6.55
CA LYS A 57 11.10 -1.75 6.90
C LYS A 57 11.60 -1.02 5.65
N PRO A 58 11.41 0.32 5.55
CA PRO A 58 11.95 1.09 4.44
C PRO A 58 13.49 1.08 4.45
N VAL A 59 14.10 1.05 3.27
CA VAL A 59 15.55 1.11 3.08
C VAL A 59 15.97 2.55 2.89
N LYS A 60 16.86 3.07 3.75
CA LYS A 60 17.29 4.49 3.71
C LYS A 60 16.11 5.48 3.68
N LYS A 61 15.05 5.20 4.46
CA LYS A 61 13.78 5.96 4.51
C LYS A 61 12.93 5.92 3.24
N LYS A 62 13.25 5.03 2.30
CA LYS A 62 12.49 4.86 1.07
C LYS A 62 11.84 3.48 0.99
N TYR A 63 10.69 3.43 0.32
CA TYR A 63 9.90 2.24 0.09
C TYR A 63 10.09 1.77 -1.34
N GLN A 64 10.42 0.49 -1.46
CA GLN A 64 10.65 -0.19 -2.72
C GLN A 64 9.34 -0.69 -3.33
N LYS A 65 9.44 -1.12 -4.57
CA LYS A 65 8.34 -1.63 -5.39
C LYS A 65 7.49 -2.69 -4.67
N GLN A 66 8.10 -3.68 -4.00
CA GLN A 66 7.38 -4.72 -3.23
C GLN A 66 6.54 -4.11 -2.11
N GLN A 67 7.08 -3.13 -1.39
CA GLN A 67 6.38 -2.49 -0.27
C GLN A 67 5.18 -1.69 -0.75
N ILE A 68 5.34 -0.98 -1.87
CA ILE A 68 4.26 -0.22 -2.51
C ILE A 68 3.15 -1.16 -2.96
N ALA A 69 3.48 -2.26 -3.65
CA ALA A 69 2.50 -3.27 -4.08
C ALA A 69 1.71 -3.83 -2.89
N ARG A 70 2.42 -4.17 -1.81
CA ARG A 70 1.81 -4.69 -0.58
C ARG A 70 0.88 -3.68 0.07
N LEU A 71 1.26 -2.40 0.11
CA LEU A 71 0.43 -1.32 0.64
C LEU A 71 -0.84 -1.06 -0.19
N ILE A 72 -0.77 -1.19 -1.51
CA ILE A 72 -1.95 -1.17 -2.39
C ILE A 72 -2.89 -2.31 -2.03
N ALA A 73 -2.37 -3.54 -1.94
CA ALA A 73 -3.18 -4.71 -1.60
C ALA A 73 -3.86 -4.57 -0.24
N ILE A 74 -3.13 -4.15 0.79
CA ILE A 74 -3.68 -3.87 2.12
C ILE A 74 -4.77 -2.79 2.05
N SER A 75 -4.55 -1.71 1.28
CA SER A 75 -5.48 -0.59 1.21
C SER A 75 -6.81 -0.94 0.55
N ILE A 76 -6.80 -1.90 -0.37
CA ILE A 76 -8.01 -2.46 -1.00
C ILE A 76 -8.71 -3.43 -0.05
N LEU A 77 -7.97 -4.39 0.51
CA LEU A 77 -8.54 -5.50 1.30
C LEU A 77 -9.03 -5.07 2.68
N LYS A 78 -8.48 -4.00 3.27
CA LYS A 78 -8.88 -3.52 4.62
C LYS A 78 -10.34 -3.09 4.75
N ALA A 79 -11.07 -2.95 3.63
CA ALA A 79 -12.50 -2.68 3.64
C ALA A 79 -13.32 -3.88 4.13
N SER A 80 -12.81 -5.10 3.94
CA SER A 80 -13.55 -6.34 4.20
C SER A 80 -12.83 -7.28 5.18
N PHE A 81 -11.51 -7.12 5.36
CA PHE A 81 -10.68 -8.03 6.15
C PHE A 81 -9.88 -7.30 7.22
N THR A 82 -9.53 -8.04 8.28
CA THR A 82 -8.59 -7.56 9.29
C THR A 82 -7.17 -7.52 8.73
N ILE A 83 -6.32 -6.62 9.25
CA ILE A 83 -4.90 -6.56 8.84
C ILE A 83 -4.16 -7.88 9.08
N GLN A 84 -4.57 -8.65 10.09
CA GLN A 84 -3.95 -9.93 10.44
C GLN A 84 -4.25 -10.98 9.37
N ASP A 85 -5.51 -11.07 8.92
CA ASP A 85 -5.91 -12.00 7.86
C ASP A 85 -5.27 -11.64 6.54
N ILE A 86 -5.26 -10.34 6.20
CA ILE A 86 -4.57 -9.83 5.01
C ILE A 86 -3.09 -10.22 5.07
N SER A 87 -2.41 -9.93 6.18
CA SER A 87 -0.98 -10.26 6.31
C SER A 87 -0.71 -11.76 6.24
N ARG A 88 -1.60 -12.60 6.75
CA ARG A 88 -1.46 -14.06 6.68
C ARG A 88 -1.55 -14.56 5.24
N VAL A 89 -2.48 -14.02 4.44
CA VAL A 89 -2.61 -14.36 3.02
C VAL A 89 -1.40 -13.86 2.24
N LEU A 90 -1.00 -12.60 2.44
CA LEU A 90 0.15 -11.98 1.76
C LEU A 90 1.51 -12.51 2.21
N ALA A 91 1.58 -13.33 3.26
CA ALA A 91 2.81 -14.03 3.66
C ALA A 91 3.04 -15.34 2.89
N LYS A 92 2.01 -15.84 2.19
CA LYS A 92 2.06 -17.07 1.39
C LYS A 92 2.32 -16.81 -0.10
N LEU A 93 2.47 -15.53 -0.48
CA LEU A 93 2.77 -15.05 -1.82
C LEU A 93 4.20 -14.52 -1.84
#